data_AF-A0A7I9YA09-F1
#
_entry.id   AF-A0A7I9YA09-F1
#
_cell.length_a   1.000
_cell.length_b   1.000
_cell.length_c   1.000
_cell.angle_alpha   90.00
_cell.angle_beta   90.00
_cell.angle_gamma   90.00
#
_symmetry.space_group_name_H-M   'P 1'
#
loop_
_entity.id
_entity.type
_entity.pdbx_description
1 polymer ?
#
loop_
_entity_poly.entity_id
_entity_poly.type
_entity_poly.pdbx_seq_one_letter_code
_entity_poly.pdbx_strand_id
1 'polypeptide(L)'
;MTRYLTGVLAAMMVATGMMAGLGIGSAPHAHAGCQDNPLLFFSTAQKCDGPIQPDGSWQRCVIYYYEPPKSPPSQQDCHQMGPLGRQYPFHSFYQPETHIGP
;
A
#
# COMPACT_ATOMS: atom_id res chain seq x y z
N MET A 1 9.93 -53.42 -4.82
CA MET A 1 10.65 -52.13 -4.77
C MET A 1 9.80 -51.00 -5.37
N THR A 2 8.55 -50.84 -4.92
CA THR A 2 7.55 -49.97 -5.61
C THR A 2 6.69 -49.15 -4.63
N ARG A 3 7.01 -49.17 -3.32
CA ARG A 3 6.19 -48.50 -2.29
C ARG A 3 6.82 -47.24 -1.69
N TYR A 4 8.08 -46.93 -2.02
CA TYR A 4 8.77 -45.75 -1.52
C TYR A 4 8.75 -44.55 -2.48
N LEU A 5 8.32 -44.76 -3.73
CA LEU A 5 8.26 -43.70 -4.74
C LEU A 5 7.00 -42.82 -4.63
N THR A 6 5.95 -43.29 -3.97
CA THR A 6 4.70 -42.53 -3.80
C THR A 6 4.72 -41.55 -2.62
N GLY A 7 5.57 -41.77 -1.62
CA GLY A 7 5.69 -40.87 -0.46
C GLY A 7 6.50 -39.60 -0.75
N VAL A 8 7.45 -39.66 -1.69
CA VAL A 8 8.35 -38.54 -2.00
C VAL A 8 7.66 -37.48 -2.86
N LEU A 9 6.72 -37.85 -3.73
CA LEU A 9 5.98 -36.89 -4.57
C LEU A 9 4.91 -36.09 -3.81
N ALA A 10 4.37 -36.59 -2.70
CA ALA A 10 3.36 -35.87 -1.92
C ALA A 10 3.96 -34.79 -1.00
N ALA A 11 5.24 -34.93 -0.60
CA ALA A 11 5.91 -33.96 0.26
C ALA A 11 6.40 -32.71 -0.50
N MET A 12 6.58 -32.79 -1.82
CA MET A 12 7.04 -31.64 -2.61
C MET A 12 5.94 -30.63 -2.97
N MET A 13 4.66 -30.97 -2.78
CA MET A 13 3.54 -30.05 -3.07
C MET A 13 3.07 -29.20 -1.88
N VAL A 14 3.63 -29.41 -0.69
CA VAL A 14 3.23 -28.63 0.52
C VAL A 14 4.19 -27.47 0.82
N ALA A 15 5.40 -27.47 0.22
CA ALA A 15 6.38 -26.41 0.46
C ALA A 15 6.31 -25.22 -0.52
N THR A 16 5.50 -25.30 -1.59
CA THR A 16 5.24 -24.15 -2.48
C THR A 16 4.11 -23.25 -1.98
N GLY A 17 3.37 -23.65 -0.95
CA GLY A 17 2.24 -22.89 -0.40
C GLY A 17 2.61 -21.78 0.60
N MET A 18 3.84 -21.75 1.10
CA MET A 18 4.26 -20.79 2.14
C MET A 18 5.35 -19.82 1.68
N MET A 19 5.46 -19.59 0.36
CA MET A 19 6.32 -18.54 -0.21
C MET A 19 5.49 -17.47 -0.94
N ALA A 20 4.23 -17.28 -0.55
CA ALA A 20 3.43 -16.11 -0.94
C ALA A 20 3.44 -15.00 0.14
N GLY A 21 4.31 -15.11 1.16
CA GLY A 21 4.43 -14.16 2.26
C GLY A 21 5.67 -13.24 2.20
N LEU A 22 6.58 -13.44 1.24
CA LEU A 22 7.84 -12.68 1.11
C LEU A 22 7.90 -11.86 -0.18
N GLY A 23 6.74 -11.37 -0.63
CA GLY A 23 6.57 -10.73 -1.93
C GLY A 23 5.90 -9.37 -1.87
N ILE A 24 6.15 -8.57 -0.84
CA ILE A 24 5.97 -7.11 -0.91
C ILE A 24 7.25 -6.47 -0.40
N GLY A 25 8.35 -6.77 -1.09
CA GLY A 25 9.40 -5.76 -1.18
C GLY A 25 8.70 -4.47 -1.59
N SER A 26 8.98 -3.38 -0.88
CA SER A 26 8.50 -2.03 -1.15
C SER A 26 8.84 -1.67 -2.60
N ALA A 27 8.02 -2.16 -3.54
CA ALA A 27 8.05 -1.74 -4.91
C ALA A 27 7.79 -0.24 -4.82
N PRO A 28 8.70 0.62 -5.32
CA PRO A 28 8.43 2.04 -5.35
C PRO A 28 7.09 2.19 -6.05
N HIS A 29 6.09 2.71 -5.31
CA HIS A 29 4.75 2.85 -5.81
C HIS A 29 4.84 3.62 -7.12
N ALA A 30 4.59 2.93 -8.24
CA ALA A 30 4.35 3.61 -9.49
C ALA A 30 3.27 4.65 -9.20
N HIS A 31 3.46 5.91 -9.63
CA HIS A 31 2.62 7.08 -9.32
C HIS A 31 1.10 6.97 -9.64
N ALA A 32 0.58 5.78 -9.98
CA ALA A 32 -0.83 5.50 -10.05
C ALA A 32 -1.48 5.70 -8.67
N GLY A 33 -2.42 6.64 -8.56
CA GLY A 33 -3.10 6.97 -7.31
C GLY A 33 -2.46 8.09 -6.48
N CYS A 34 -1.40 8.75 -6.98
CA CYS A 34 -0.75 9.87 -6.28
C CYS A 34 -1.09 11.23 -6.90
N GLN A 35 -1.45 12.20 -6.06
CA GLN A 35 -1.60 13.60 -6.44
C GLN A 35 -0.74 14.51 -5.56
N ASP A 36 -0.39 15.69 -6.07
CA ASP A 36 0.19 16.72 -5.24
C ASP A 36 -0.82 17.18 -4.19
N ASN A 37 -0.32 17.36 -2.98
CA ASN A 37 -1.13 17.71 -1.82
C ASN A 37 -0.35 18.75 -1.01
N PRO A 38 -0.08 19.94 -1.59
CA PRO A 38 0.73 20.96 -0.95
C PRO A 38 0.11 21.36 0.38
N LEU A 39 0.89 21.23 1.44
CA LEU A 39 0.53 21.64 2.79
C LEU A 39 1.28 22.92 3.15
N LEU A 40 0.80 23.64 4.17
CA LEU A 40 1.31 24.95 4.57
C LEU A 40 2.85 25.06 4.57
N PHE A 41 3.54 24.07 5.13
CA PHE A 41 5.01 24.04 5.22
C PHE A 41 5.67 22.97 4.34
N PHE A 42 4.88 22.22 3.56
CA PHE A 42 5.35 21.12 2.72
C PHE A 42 4.75 21.24 1.32
N SER A 43 5.33 22.11 0.50
CA SER A 43 4.86 22.36 -0.88
C SER A 43 5.01 21.13 -1.77
N THR A 44 5.96 20.26 -1.46
CA THR A 44 6.25 19.01 -2.19
C THR A 44 5.48 17.81 -1.66
N ALA A 45 4.62 17.99 -0.66
CA ALA A 45 3.83 16.88 -0.11
C ALA A 45 2.93 16.25 -1.17
N GLN A 46 2.76 14.94 -1.06
CA GLN A 46 1.91 14.15 -1.93
C GLN A 46 0.89 13.37 -1.12
N LYS A 47 -0.20 13.01 -1.78
CA LYS A 47 -1.21 12.11 -1.25
C LYS A 47 -1.37 10.98 -2.24
N CYS A 48 -1.27 9.76 -1.74
CA CYS A 48 -1.32 8.56 -2.57
C CYS A 48 -2.34 7.57 -2.01
N ASP A 49 -3.16 7.01 -2.88
CA ASP A 49 -4.05 5.92 -2.53
C ASP A 49 -3.52 4.59 -3.07
N GLY A 50 -3.59 3.56 -2.23
CA GLY A 50 -3.40 2.17 -2.61
C GLY A 50 -4.62 1.62 -3.35
N PRO A 51 -4.56 0.36 -3.82
CA PRO A 51 -5.67 -0.28 -4.50
C PRO A 51 -6.91 -0.39 -3.59
N ILE A 52 -8.09 -0.40 -4.22
CA ILE A 52 -9.35 -0.68 -3.54
C ILE A 52 -9.43 -2.18 -3.23
N GLN A 53 -9.70 -2.53 -1.97
CA GLN A 53 -9.95 -3.90 -1.50
C GLN A 53 -11.38 -4.36 -1.83
N PRO A 54 -11.67 -5.68 -1.78
CA PRO A 54 -13.00 -6.21 -2.09
C PRO A 54 -14.14 -5.67 -1.20
N ASP A 55 -13.82 -5.18 0.00
CA ASP A 55 -14.76 -4.54 0.92
C ASP A 55 -14.99 -3.04 0.61
N GLY A 56 -14.36 -2.53 -0.46
CA GLY A 56 -14.42 -1.14 -0.87
C GLY A 56 -13.49 -0.20 -0.11
N SER A 57 -12.68 -0.72 0.83
CA SER A 57 -11.67 0.09 1.53
C SER A 57 -10.42 0.30 0.68
N TRP A 58 -9.62 1.30 1.02
CA TRP A 58 -8.27 1.47 0.46
C TRP A 58 -7.37 2.15 1.50
N GLN A 59 -6.07 2.10 1.30
CA GLN A 59 -5.12 2.84 2.13
C GLN A 59 -4.81 4.19 1.48
N ARG A 60 -4.89 5.28 2.23
CA ARG A 60 -4.41 6.60 1.82
C ARG A 60 -3.21 7.00 2.65
N CYS A 61 -2.15 7.46 1.99
CA CYS A 61 -0.96 7.97 2.63
C CYS A 61 -0.68 9.43 2.24
N VAL A 62 -0.42 10.28 3.23
CA VAL A 62 0.16 11.61 3.02
C VAL A 62 1.66 11.49 3.20
N ILE A 63 2.40 11.84 2.17
CA ILE A 63 3.85 11.72 2.08
C ILE A 63 4.45 13.12 2.15
N TYR A 64 5.32 13.33 3.13
CA TYR A 64 6.02 14.59 3.35
C TYR A 64 7.42 14.50 2.74
N TYR A 65 7.83 15.57 2.09
CA TYR A 65 9.18 15.75 1.56
C TYR A 65 9.66 17.12 2.05
N TYR A 66 10.83 17.19 2.68
CA TYR A 66 11.37 18.45 3.20
C TYR A 66 11.88 19.37 2.08
N GLU A 67 12.51 18.81 1.05
CA GLU A 67 13.11 19.56 -0.05
C GLU A 67 12.98 18.77 -1.37
N PRO A 68 12.86 19.46 -2.52
CA PRO A 68 13.03 18.81 -3.82
C PRO A 68 14.51 18.43 -4.04
N PRO A 69 14.81 17.33 -4.76
CA PRO A 69 13.88 16.39 -5.41
C PRO A 69 13.17 15.46 -4.42
N LYS A 70 11.98 14.95 -4.81
CA LYS A 70 11.17 14.01 -4.01
C LYS A 70 11.91 12.66 -3.83
N SER A 71 12.90 12.56 -2.94
CA SER A 71 13.43 11.31 -2.39
C SER A 71 14.60 11.49 -1.43
N PRO A 72 14.69 10.70 -0.34
CA PRO A 72 13.66 9.78 0.18
C PRO A 72 12.53 10.50 0.94
N PRO A 73 11.33 9.90 1.10
CA PRO A 73 10.24 10.51 1.86
C PRO A 73 10.68 10.72 3.32
N SER A 74 10.43 11.91 3.85
CA SER A 74 10.87 12.23 5.20
C SER A 74 9.92 11.70 6.27
N GLN A 75 8.64 11.63 5.92
CA GLN A 75 7.59 11.06 6.76
C GLN A 75 6.44 10.59 5.87
N GLN A 76 5.73 9.56 6.34
CA GLN A 76 4.51 9.08 5.72
C GLN A 76 3.49 8.79 6.81
N ASP A 77 2.27 9.28 6.62
CA ASP A 77 1.14 9.00 7.51
C ASP A 77 0.04 8.33 6.69
N CYS A 78 -0.37 7.12 7.09
CA CYS A 78 -1.24 6.25 6.30
C CYS A 78 -2.45 5.80 7.10
N HIS A 79 -3.61 5.85 6.46
CA HIS A 79 -4.88 5.47 7.08
C HIS A 79 -5.74 4.64 6.12
N GLN A 80 -6.55 3.75 6.69
CA GLN A 80 -7.58 3.06 5.92
C GLN A 80 -8.78 4.00 5.71
N MET A 81 -9.16 4.12 4.46
CA MET A 81 -10.29 4.86 3.94
C MET A 81 -11.37 3.87 3.48
N GLY A 82 -12.59 4.35 3.24
CA GLY A 82 -13.62 3.52 2.63
C GLY A 82 -15.02 3.73 3.21
N PRO A 83 -15.98 2.88 2.82
CA PRO A 83 -17.39 3.02 3.15
C PRO A 83 -17.69 2.79 4.65
N LEU A 84 -16.77 2.20 5.39
CA LEU A 84 -16.88 1.96 6.83
C LEU A 84 -16.71 3.24 7.67
N GLY A 85 -16.47 4.37 7.02
CA GLY A 85 -16.39 5.69 7.65
C GLY A 85 -14.98 6.05 8.13
N ARG A 86 -14.92 7.17 8.86
CA ARG A 86 -13.68 7.81 9.30
C ARG A 86 -13.12 7.14 10.54
N GLN A 87 -11.98 6.46 10.40
CA GLN A 87 -11.18 5.92 11.52
C GLN A 87 -9.84 6.65 11.71
N TYR A 88 -9.64 7.74 10.97
CA TYR A 88 -8.47 8.60 11.01
C TYR A 88 -8.87 10.02 11.41
N PRO A 89 -7.95 10.79 12.01
CA PRO A 89 -8.34 12.07 12.59
C PRO A 89 -8.75 13.07 11.50
N PHE A 90 -9.64 13.99 11.86
CA PHE A 90 -10.25 14.89 10.87
C PHE A 90 -9.26 15.98 10.45
N HIS A 91 -8.51 15.74 9.38
CA HIS A 91 -7.68 16.74 8.72
C HIS A 91 -8.00 16.82 7.24
N SER A 92 -7.87 18.02 6.67
CA SER A 92 -8.07 18.29 5.24
C SER A 92 -7.10 17.52 4.35
N PHE A 93 -5.98 17.04 4.90
CA PHE A 93 -4.97 16.27 4.18
C PHE A 93 -5.53 14.97 3.60
N TYR A 94 -6.55 14.39 4.24
CA TYR A 94 -7.19 13.15 3.81
C TYR A 94 -8.47 13.38 3.00
N GLN A 95 -8.79 14.63 2.63
CA GLN A 95 -9.95 14.93 1.78
C GLN A 95 -9.52 15.07 0.31
N PRO A 96 -10.44 14.86 -0.67
CA PRO A 96 -11.80 14.33 -0.51
C PRO A 96 -11.79 12.85 -0.10
N GLU A 97 -12.82 12.34 0.58
CA GLU A 97 -12.86 10.94 1.03
C GLU A 97 -13.00 9.92 -0.12
N THR A 98 -13.10 10.36 -1.37
CA THR A 98 -13.12 9.49 -2.55
C THR A 98 -11.73 8.96 -2.86
N HIS A 99 -11.66 7.74 -3.39
CA HIS A 99 -10.42 7.11 -3.85
C HIS A 99 -9.75 7.91 -4.97
N ILE A 100 -8.42 8.06 -4.89
CA ILE A 100 -7.57 8.65 -5.93
C ILE A 100 -7.13 7.50 -6.82
N GLY A 101 -7.71 7.39 -8.00
CA GLY A 101 -7.27 6.44 -9.00
C GLY A 101 -6.00 6.91 -9.72
N PRO A 102 -5.48 6.13 -10.68
CA PRO A 102 -5.16 6.73 -11.96
C PRO A 102 -6.39 7.43 -12.57
#